data_AF-A0AAV0G6Z0-F1
#
_entry.id   AF-A0AAV0G6Z0-F1
#
_cell.length_a   1.000
_cell.length_b   1.000
_cell.length_c   1.000
_cell.angle_alpha   90.00
_cell.angle_beta   90.00
_cell.angle_gamma   90.00
#
_symmetry.space_group_name_H-M   'P 1'
#
loop_
_entity.id
_entity.type
_entity.pdbx_description
1 polymer ?
#
loop_
_entity_poly.entity_id
_entity_poly.type
_entity_poly.pdbx_seq_one_letter_code
_entity_poly.pdbx_strand_id
1 'polypeptide(L)'
;MANDCIGEEVEKLVAQIPEGGVLLLENVRFYKEEEKNDPEFAKKLASLADLYVNDAFGTAHRAHASTEGVAKFLKPAVAGFLMQKELDYLVGAVTSPKKPFAAIVGGAKVSSKIAVIESLLDKVDLLLLGGGMIFTFYKAQGYKVGSSLVEEDKLELATALFEKAKTKGVSLLLPTDVVVADKFSADANSKVVSASEIPDAWMGLDIGPDTIKSFGEALDSTQTVIWNGPMGVFEFDKFAAGTEAIAKKLAELSTKGVTTIIGGGDSVAAVEKVGLAEKMSHISTGGGASLELLEGKMLPGVLALNDA
;
A
#
# COMPACT_ATOMS: atom_id res chain seq x y z
N MET A 1 -16.32 27.89 7.20
CA MET A 1 -14.91 27.53 7.44
C MET A 1 -14.40 28.46 8.52
N ALA A 2 -13.74 27.94 9.55
CA ALA A 2 -13.11 28.74 10.59
C ALA A 2 -11.75 29.25 10.11
N ASN A 3 -11.27 30.34 10.70
CA ASN A 3 -9.94 30.91 10.46
C ASN A 3 -8.82 30.22 11.24
N ASP A 4 -9.18 29.36 12.20
CA ASP A 4 -8.27 28.61 13.07
C ASP A 4 -8.91 27.25 13.44
N CYS A 5 -8.22 26.39 14.18
CA CYS A 5 -8.74 25.13 14.72
C CYS A 5 -8.97 25.15 16.23
N ILE A 6 -8.54 26.20 16.94
CA ILE A 6 -8.74 26.39 18.38
C ILE A 6 -8.97 27.88 18.71
N GLY A 7 -9.41 28.16 19.94
CA GLY A 7 -9.54 29.53 20.47
C GLY A 7 -10.97 30.06 20.47
N GLU A 8 -11.16 31.24 21.09
CA GLU A 8 -12.50 31.78 21.40
C GLU A 8 -13.38 32.03 20.16
N GLU A 9 -12.78 32.40 19.03
CA GLU A 9 -13.53 32.61 17.79
C GLU A 9 -14.08 31.29 17.24
N VAL A 10 -13.27 30.23 17.28
CA VAL A 10 -13.67 28.87 16.88
C VAL A 10 -14.77 28.35 17.81
N GLU A 11 -14.62 28.53 19.13
CA GLU A 11 -15.65 28.13 20.11
C GLU A 11 -17.00 28.82 19.84
N LYS A 12 -16.99 30.12 19.51
CA LYS A 12 -18.20 30.86 19.14
C LYS A 12 -18.82 30.34 17.84
N LEU A 13 -17.99 30.03 16.83
CA LEU A 13 -18.47 29.47 15.57
C LEU A 13 -19.12 28.10 15.80
N VAL A 14 -18.49 27.23 16.60
CA VAL A 14 -19.00 25.91 16.96
C VAL A 14 -20.34 26.00 17.68
N ALA A 15 -20.46 26.90 18.67
CA ALA A 15 -21.70 27.10 19.44
C ALA A 15 -22.88 27.63 18.59
N GLN A 16 -22.61 28.18 17.41
CA GLN A 16 -23.62 28.71 16.50
C GLN A 16 -23.98 27.75 15.36
N ILE A 17 -23.35 26.58 15.29
CA ILE A 17 -23.66 25.57 14.27
C ILE A 17 -25.08 25.05 14.52
N PRO A 18 -26.01 25.19 13.56
CA PRO A 18 -27.33 24.58 13.67
C PRO A 18 -27.24 23.06 13.58
N GLU A 19 -28.26 22.35 14.06
CA GLU A 19 -28.34 20.90 13.85
C GLU A 19 -28.24 20.55 12.35
N GLY A 20 -27.31 19.64 12.02
CA GLY A 20 -26.98 19.29 10.63
C GLY A 20 -26.02 20.26 9.92
N GLY A 21 -25.54 21.30 10.59
CA GLY A 21 -24.52 22.21 10.07
C GLY A 21 -23.12 21.58 10.06
N VAL A 22 -22.26 22.07 9.16
CA VAL A 22 -20.89 21.60 9.01
C VAL A 22 -19.93 22.78 9.13
N LEU A 23 -18.93 22.65 10.02
CA LEU A 23 -17.83 23.59 10.15
C LEU A 23 -16.51 22.88 9.86
N LEU A 24 -15.81 23.37 8.85
CA LEU A 24 -14.42 23.00 8.60
C LEU A 24 -13.50 23.93 9.38
N LEU A 25 -12.67 23.35 10.25
CA LEU A 25 -11.59 24.03 10.97
C LEU A 25 -10.39 24.25 10.06
N GLU A 26 -9.51 25.18 10.44
CA GLU A 26 -8.24 25.39 9.73
C GLU A 26 -7.28 24.20 9.94
N ASN A 27 -6.23 24.14 9.11
CA ASN A 27 -5.22 23.09 9.12
C ASN A 27 -4.56 22.91 10.50
N VAL A 28 -4.86 21.78 11.15
CA VAL A 28 -4.31 21.40 12.47
C VAL A 28 -2.78 21.39 12.51
N ARG A 29 -2.09 21.20 11.37
CA ARG A 29 -0.62 21.22 11.29
C ARG A 29 0.00 22.62 11.24
N PHE A 30 -0.81 23.69 11.27
CA PHE A 30 -0.29 25.03 11.57
C PHE A 30 0.21 25.12 13.02
N TYR A 31 -0.24 24.21 13.90
CA TYR A 31 0.29 24.02 15.24
C TYR A 31 1.34 22.91 15.23
N LYS A 32 2.55 23.21 15.75
CA LYS A 32 3.64 22.22 15.87
C LYS A 32 3.32 21.14 16.92
N GLU A 33 2.37 21.44 17.78
CA GLU A 33 1.80 20.62 18.84
C GLU A 33 1.05 19.40 18.28
N GLU A 34 0.47 19.52 17.07
CA GLU A 34 -0.28 18.44 16.40
C GLU A 34 0.57 17.19 16.21
N GLU A 35 1.74 17.33 15.56
CA GLU A 35 2.63 16.20 15.28
C GLU A 35 3.34 15.66 16.53
N LYS A 36 3.36 16.44 17.61
CA LYS A 36 3.91 16.04 18.91
C LYS A 36 2.90 15.34 19.80
N ASN A 37 1.63 15.27 19.37
CA ASN A 37 0.54 14.76 20.17
C ASN A 37 0.44 15.46 21.54
N ASP A 38 0.56 16.78 21.52
CA ASP A 38 0.56 17.58 22.75
C ASP A 38 -0.81 17.45 23.47
N PRO A 39 -0.83 17.05 24.76
CA PRO A 39 -2.08 16.84 25.49
C PRO A 39 -2.92 18.10 25.66
N GLU A 40 -2.32 19.28 25.81
CA GLU A 40 -3.06 20.53 25.97
C GLU A 40 -3.67 20.97 24.63
N PHE A 41 -2.97 20.75 23.51
CA PHE A 41 -3.55 20.97 22.19
C PHE A 41 -4.69 20.00 21.89
N ALA A 42 -4.52 18.70 22.17
CA ALA A 42 -5.58 17.70 22.04
C ALA A 42 -6.82 18.03 22.89
N LYS A 43 -6.61 18.54 24.11
CA LYS A 43 -7.70 18.98 25.00
C LYS A 43 -8.46 20.18 24.45
N LYS A 44 -7.78 21.14 23.83
CA LYS A 44 -8.41 22.30 23.16
C LYS A 44 -9.23 21.89 21.94
N LEU A 45 -8.76 20.90 21.17
CA LEU A 45 -9.56 20.32 20.08
C LEU A 45 -10.79 19.60 20.65
N ALA A 46 -10.59 18.82 21.71
CA ALA A 46 -11.66 18.08 22.37
C ALA A 46 -12.75 18.97 22.98
N SER A 47 -12.42 20.17 23.48
CA SER A 47 -13.42 21.06 24.08
C SER A 47 -14.45 21.61 23.08
N LEU A 48 -14.26 21.39 21.79
CA LEU A 48 -15.17 21.81 20.72
C LEU A 48 -16.26 20.77 20.40
N ALA A 49 -16.24 19.59 21.01
CA ALA A 49 -17.14 18.50 20.64
C ALA A 49 -17.55 17.65 21.84
N ASP A 50 -18.59 16.84 21.65
CA ASP A 50 -19.06 15.87 22.64
C ASP A 50 -18.56 14.44 22.36
N LEU A 51 -18.25 14.14 21.10
CA LEU A 51 -17.81 12.81 20.63
C LEU A 51 -16.74 12.95 19.55
N TYR A 52 -15.97 11.88 19.35
CA TYR A 52 -14.95 11.81 18.32
C TYR A 52 -15.26 10.73 17.29
N VAL A 53 -15.22 11.10 16.01
CA VAL A 53 -15.28 10.16 14.89
C VAL A 53 -13.97 10.27 14.13
N ASN A 54 -13.21 9.17 14.07
CA ASN A 54 -12.04 9.09 13.21
C ASN A 54 -12.42 8.44 11.88
N ASP A 55 -12.47 9.24 10.82
CA ASP A 55 -12.69 8.76 9.45
C ASP A 55 -11.44 8.93 8.56
N ALA A 56 -10.26 9.13 9.17
CA ALA A 56 -9.01 9.45 8.50
C ALA A 56 -7.98 8.31 8.63
N PHE A 57 -8.26 7.16 7.99
CA PHE A 57 -7.39 5.96 8.05
C PHE A 57 -5.94 6.27 7.62
N GLY A 58 -5.73 7.07 6.58
CA GLY A 58 -4.39 7.42 6.08
C GLY A 58 -3.49 8.12 7.09
N THR A 59 -4.06 8.76 8.12
CA THR A 59 -3.31 9.40 9.20
C THR A 59 -3.26 8.58 10.49
N ALA A 60 -3.96 7.44 10.55
CA ALA A 60 -4.10 6.65 11.78
C ALA A 60 -2.80 5.95 12.23
N HIS A 61 -1.82 5.78 11.34
CA HIS A 61 -0.49 5.27 11.68
C HIS A 61 0.36 6.25 12.52
N ARG A 62 -0.07 7.51 12.63
CA ARG A 62 0.62 8.53 13.43
C ARG A 62 -0.17 8.83 14.69
N ALA A 63 0.53 8.80 15.82
CA ALA A 63 0.00 9.29 17.08
C ALA A 63 0.11 10.82 17.09
N HIS A 64 -0.90 11.52 16.56
CA HIS A 64 -1.00 12.97 16.61
C HIS A 64 -2.17 13.40 17.52
N ALA A 65 -2.22 14.68 17.86
CA ALA A 65 -3.25 15.22 18.73
C ALA A 65 -4.65 15.05 18.12
N SER A 66 -4.83 15.35 16.83
CA SER A 66 -6.13 15.20 16.14
C SER A 66 -6.53 13.75 15.84
N THR A 67 -5.59 12.81 15.82
CA THR A 67 -5.85 11.41 15.39
C THR A 67 -5.93 10.42 16.55
N GLU A 68 -5.14 10.63 17.61
CA GLU A 68 -5.00 9.75 18.77
C GLU A 68 -5.25 10.51 20.08
N GLY A 69 -4.67 11.70 20.24
CA GLY A 69 -4.73 12.45 21.50
C GLY A 69 -6.14 12.86 21.90
N VAL A 70 -6.93 13.36 20.95
CA VAL A 70 -8.31 13.84 21.17
C VAL A 70 -9.23 12.74 21.73
N ALA A 71 -9.01 11.48 21.33
CA ALA A 71 -9.78 10.33 21.77
C ALA A 71 -9.59 9.99 23.26
N LYS A 72 -8.58 10.57 23.93
CA LYS A 72 -8.39 10.46 25.38
C LYS A 72 -9.35 11.34 26.16
N PHE A 73 -9.84 12.41 25.55
CA PHE A 73 -10.71 13.41 26.18
C PHE A 73 -12.17 13.29 25.73
N LEU A 74 -12.41 12.87 24.48
CA LEU A 74 -13.75 12.64 23.94
C LEU A 74 -14.16 11.17 24.06
N LYS A 75 -15.36 10.94 24.58
CA LYS A 75 -16.01 9.62 24.62
C LYS A 75 -17.49 9.76 24.23
N PRO A 76 -17.99 8.97 23.27
CA PRO A 76 -17.30 7.87 22.58
C PRO A 76 -16.32 8.37 21.49
N ALA A 77 -15.31 7.54 21.22
CA ALA A 77 -14.35 7.68 20.13
C ALA A 77 -14.56 6.50 19.16
N VAL A 78 -15.10 6.76 17.97
CA VAL A 78 -15.60 5.71 17.05
C VAL A 78 -15.01 5.84 15.65
N ALA A 79 -15.03 4.75 14.89
CA ALA A 79 -14.67 4.76 13.47
C ALA A 79 -15.80 5.40 12.64
N GLY A 80 -15.44 6.24 11.67
CA GLY A 80 -16.33 6.58 10.56
C GLY A 80 -16.41 5.44 9.53
N PHE A 81 -17.20 5.64 8.48
CA PHE A 81 -17.44 4.59 7.48
C PHE A 81 -16.22 4.27 6.61
N LEU A 82 -15.39 5.27 6.27
CA LEU A 82 -14.14 5.04 5.53
C LEU A 82 -13.16 4.25 6.40
N MET A 83 -12.98 4.67 7.66
CA MET A 83 -12.13 3.94 8.61
C MET A 83 -12.60 2.50 8.78
N GLN A 84 -13.90 2.30 9.02
CA GLN A 84 -14.48 0.96 9.17
C GLN A 84 -14.21 0.10 7.92
N LYS A 85 -14.49 0.62 6.72
CA LYS A 85 -14.25 -0.10 5.47
C LYS A 85 -12.78 -0.49 5.29
N GLU A 86 -11.84 0.41 5.60
CA GLU A 86 -10.41 0.11 5.52
C GLU A 86 -10.01 -1.03 6.46
N LEU A 87 -10.51 -1.01 7.70
CA LEU A 87 -10.26 -2.06 8.68
C LEU A 87 -10.87 -3.40 8.26
N ASP A 88 -12.14 -3.41 7.82
CA ASP A 88 -12.83 -4.63 7.39
C ASP A 88 -12.08 -5.36 6.26
N TYR A 89 -11.57 -4.61 5.28
CA TYR A 89 -10.80 -5.19 4.19
C TYR A 89 -9.37 -5.57 4.59
N LEU A 90 -8.62 -4.67 5.20
CA LEU A 90 -7.20 -4.90 5.47
C LEU A 90 -6.99 -5.84 6.65
N VAL A 91 -7.68 -5.62 7.77
CA VAL A 91 -7.60 -6.53 8.92
C VAL A 91 -8.25 -7.87 8.56
N GLY A 92 -9.40 -7.87 7.89
CA GLY A 92 -10.06 -9.10 7.46
C GLY A 92 -9.17 -9.96 6.55
N ALA A 93 -8.55 -9.36 5.53
CA ALA A 93 -7.65 -10.08 4.62
C ALA A 93 -6.35 -10.54 5.30
N VAL A 94 -5.87 -9.83 6.33
CA VAL A 94 -4.64 -10.20 7.04
C VAL A 94 -4.88 -11.25 8.12
N THR A 95 -6.02 -11.21 8.81
CA THR A 95 -6.31 -12.06 9.98
C THR A 95 -7.01 -13.35 9.60
N SER A 96 -7.91 -13.34 8.60
CA SER A 96 -8.65 -14.52 8.16
C SER A 96 -8.94 -14.46 6.64
N PRO A 97 -7.91 -14.48 5.78
CA PRO A 97 -8.11 -14.43 4.34
C PRO A 97 -8.83 -15.68 3.83
N LYS A 98 -9.65 -15.51 2.80
CA LYS A 98 -10.10 -16.65 1.98
C LYS A 98 -8.91 -17.15 1.18
N LYS A 99 -8.62 -18.44 1.29
CA LYS A 99 -7.50 -19.10 0.63
C LYS A 99 -7.91 -19.78 -0.69
N PRO A 100 -7.02 -19.88 -1.69
CA PRO A 100 -5.63 -19.41 -1.68
C PRO A 100 -5.51 -17.88 -1.64
N PHE A 101 -4.63 -17.38 -0.77
CA PHE A 101 -4.33 -15.96 -0.60
C PHE A 101 -3.03 -15.62 -1.32
N ALA A 102 -3.09 -14.69 -2.27
CA ALA A 102 -1.91 -14.18 -2.96
C ALA A 102 -1.57 -12.75 -2.54
N ALA A 103 -0.28 -12.44 -2.48
CA ALA A 103 0.22 -11.08 -2.47
C ALA A 103 1.06 -10.80 -3.71
N ILE A 104 0.89 -9.60 -4.26
CA ILE A 104 1.71 -9.04 -5.33
C ILE A 104 2.45 -7.85 -4.73
N VAL A 105 3.78 -7.89 -4.71
CA VAL A 105 4.62 -6.83 -4.15
C VAL A 105 5.59 -6.33 -5.21
N GLY A 106 5.52 -5.03 -5.50
CA GLY A 106 6.38 -4.37 -6.48
C GLY A 106 7.03 -3.11 -5.94
N GLY A 107 7.48 -2.26 -6.86
CA GLY A 107 8.21 -1.04 -6.56
C GLY A 107 9.72 -1.15 -6.75
N ALA A 108 10.42 -0.05 -6.48
CA ALA A 108 11.82 0.12 -6.88
C ALA A 108 12.83 -0.60 -5.96
N LYS A 109 12.60 -0.60 -4.64
CA LYS A 109 13.62 -1.02 -3.65
C LYS A 109 13.08 -2.11 -2.72
N VAL A 110 13.88 -3.16 -2.53
CA VAL A 110 13.62 -4.22 -1.56
C VAL A 110 13.52 -3.63 -0.17
N SER A 111 14.44 -2.72 0.21
CA SER A 111 14.51 -2.11 1.54
C SER A 111 13.20 -1.48 2.00
N SER A 112 12.44 -0.89 1.07
CA SER A 112 11.15 -0.27 1.35
C SER A 112 9.99 -1.25 1.54
N LYS A 113 10.20 -2.55 1.22
CA LYS A 113 9.18 -3.59 1.20
C LYS A 113 9.49 -4.79 2.09
N ILE A 114 10.64 -4.81 2.78
CA ILE A 114 11.09 -5.95 3.61
C ILE A 114 10.02 -6.33 4.63
N ALA A 115 9.59 -5.38 5.46
CA ALA A 115 8.65 -5.65 6.55
C ALA A 115 7.31 -6.18 6.02
N VAL A 116 6.86 -5.68 4.87
CA VAL A 116 5.63 -6.11 4.20
C VAL A 116 5.79 -7.55 3.71
N ILE A 117 6.87 -7.86 3.00
CA ILE A 117 7.16 -9.21 2.52
C ILE A 117 7.26 -10.19 3.69
N GLU A 118 7.99 -9.84 4.74
CA GLU A 118 8.17 -10.70 5.91
C GLU A 118 6.85 -11.01 6.62
N SER A 119 5.97 -10.02 6.76
CA SER A 119 4.65 -10.18 7.37
C SER A 119 3.69 -10.97 6.49
N LEU A 120 3.77 -10.79 5.16
CA LEU A 120 2.93 -11.51 4.20
C LEU A 120 3.36 -12.96 4.03
N LEU A 121 4.66 -13.27 4.09
CA LEU A 121 5.17 -14.65 4.05
C LEU A 121 4.57 -15.55 5.13
N ASP A 122 4.07 -14.97 6.23
CA ASP A 122 3.43 -15.71 7.31
C ASP A 122 1.95 -16.06 7.02
N LYS A 123 1.37 -15.50 5.96
CA LYS A 123 -0.08 -15.46 5.73
C LYS A 123 -0.49 -15.96 4.34
N VAL A 124 0.28 -15.60 3.33
CA VAL A 124 -0.04 -15.86 1.92
C VAL A 124 0.34 -17.29 1.52
N ASP A 125 -0.37 -17.82 0.54
CA ASP A 125 -0.03 -19.08 -0.12
C ASP A 125 0.86 -18.80 -1.36
N LEU A 126 0.67 -17.64 -2.00
CA LEU A 126 1.47 -17.17 -3.13
C LEU A 126 2.02 -15.76 -2.88
N LEU A 127 3.29 -15.54 -3.22
CA LEU A 127 3.92 -14.23 -3.22
C LEU A 127 4.56 -13.96 -4.58
N LEU A 128 4.01 -13.00 -5.32
CA LEU A 128 4.50 -12.58 -6.63
C LEU A 128 5.28 -11.28 -6.47
N LEU A 129 6.55 -11.25 -6.90
CA LEU A 129 7.38 -10.05 -6.83
C LEU A 129 7.54 -9.41 -8.20
N GLY A 130 7.54 -8.08 -8.26
CA GLY A 130 7.75 -7.30 -9.49
C GLY A 130 8.49 -5.99 -9.23
N GLY A 131 8.54 -5.10 -10.23
CA GLY A 131 9.22 -3.81 -10.11
C GLY A 131 10.74 -3.91 -10.08
N GLY A 132 11.43 -2.81 -9.79
CA GLY A 132 12.89 -2.74 -9.74
C GLY A 132 13.51 -3.63 -8.65
N MET A 133 12.76 -3.98 -7.61
CA MET A 133 13.30 -4.74 -6.49
C MET A 133 13.70 -6.18 -6.86
N ILE A 134 13.13 -6.77 -7.93
CA ILE A 134 13.44 -8.14 -8.37
C ILE A 134 14.91 -8.33 -8.76
N PHE A 135 15.58 -7.27 -9.22
CA PHE A 135 16.97 -7.38 -9.68
C PHE A 135 17.94 -7.65 -8.52
N THR A 136 17.63 -7.22 -7.30
CA THR A 136 18.36 -7.63 -6.10
C THR A 136 18.23 -9.13 -5.85
N PHE A 137 17.04 -9.71 -6.08
CA PHE A 137 16.83 -11.16 -5.95
C PHE A 137 17.57 -11.94 -7.05
N TYR A 138 17.52 -11.48 -8.30
CA TYR A 138 18.28 -12.11 -9.40
C TYR A 138 19.79 -12.04 -9.16
N LYS A 139 20.28 -10.90 -8.70
CA LYS A 139 21.69 -10.74 -8.35
C LYS A 139 22.10 -11.70 -7.23
N ALA A 140 21.25 -11.88 -6.22
CA ALA A 140 21.48 -12.85 -5.14
C ALA A 140 21.49 -14.31 -5.63
N GLN A 141 20.76 -14.62 -6.70
CA GLN A 141 20.78 -15.92 -7.39
C GLN A 141 21.96 -16.08 -8.37
N GLY A 142 22.81 -15.06 -8.51
CA GLY A 142 23.97 -15.08 -9.41
C GLY A 142 23.68 -14.70 -10.86
N TYR A 143 22.49 -14.16 -11.16
CA TYR A 143 22.14 -13.72 -12.52
C TYR A 143 22.80 -12.39 -12.86
N LYS A 144 23.04 -12.19 -14.16
CA LYS A 144 23.42 -10.88 -14.70
C LYS A 144 22.19 -9.99 -14.77
N VAL A 145 22.31 -8.77 -14.28
CA VAL A 145 21.20 -7.80 -14.20
C VAL A 145 21.51 -6.49 -14.93
N GLY A 146 22.59 -6.45 -15.73
CA GLY A 146 23.01 -5.25 -16.47
C GLY A 146 23.17 -4.03 -15.55
N SER A 147 22.52 -2.94 -15.93
CA SER A 147 22.45 -1.68 -15.17
C SER A 147 21.14 -1.52 -14.39
N SER A 148 20.42 -2.62 -14.14
CA SER A 148 19.19 -2.60 -13.34
C SER A 148 19.45 -2.24 -11.88
N LEU A 149 18.41 -1.75 -11.19
CA LEU A 149 18.52 -1.28 -9.81
C LEU A 149 18.76 -2.43 -8.83
N VAL A 150 19.91 -2.43 -8.16
CA VAL A 150 20.29 -3.45 -7.16
C VAL A 150 20.65 -2.80 -5.84
N GLU A 151 20.17 -3.36 -4.74
CA GLU A 151 20.62 -3.03 -3.39
C GLU A 151 21.65 -4.07 -2.93
N GLU A 152 22.94 -3.80 -3.20
CA GLU A 152 24.05 -4.73 -2.95
C GLU A 152 24.15 -5.13 -1.45
N ASP A 153 23.77 -4.24 -0.53
CA ASP A 153 23.75 -4.51 0.91
C ASP A 153 22.54 -5.36 1.36
N LYS A 154 21.65 -5.74 0.43
CA LYS A 154 20.44 -6.54 0.69
C LYS A 154 20.43 -7.91 0.00
N LEU A 155 21.52 -8.34 -0.62
CA LEU A 155 21.60 -9.63 -1.30
C LEU A 155 21.41 -10.82 -0.34
N GLU A 156 22.05 -10.78 0.84
CA GLU A 156 21.88 -11.81 1.87
C GLU A 156 20.44 -11.90 2.34
N LEU A 157 19.79 -10.75 2.49
CA LEU A 157 18.39 -10.67 2.87
C LEU A 157 17.48 -11.25 1.80
N ALA A 158 17.71 -10.94 0.52
CA ALA A 158 16.94 -11.51 -0.58
C ALA A 158 17.02 -13.05 -0.59
N THR A 159 18.20 -13.62 -0.35
CA THR A 159 18.40 -15.07 -0.17
C THR A 159 17.65 -15.60 1.05
N ALA A 160 17.71 -14.91 2.19
CA ALA A 160 16.98 -15.32 3.39
C ALA A 160 15.46 -15.32 3.20
N LEU A 161 14.91 -14.36 2.45
CA LEU A 161 13.49 -14.30 2.12
C LEU A 161 13.04 -15.49 1.26
N PHE A 162 13.89 -15.94 0.31
CA PHE A 162 13.62 -17.16 -0.46
C PHE A 162 13.55 -18.41 0.43
N GLU A 163 14.53 -18.59 1.32
CA GLU A 163 14.55 -19.73 2.22
C GLU A 163 13.40 -19.69 3.23
N LYS A 164 13.02 -18.49 3.69
CA LYS A 164 11.83 -18.30 4.54
C LYS A 164 10.55 -18.69 3.80
N ALA A 165 10.39 -18.29 2.54
CA ALA A 165 9.25 -18.67 1.72
C ALA A 165 9.15 -20.20 1.54
N LYS A 166 10.26 -20.86 1.21
CA LYS A 166 10.32 -22.34 1.12
C LYS A 166 9.96 -23.01 2.44
N THR A 167 10.54 -22.55 3.54
CA THR A 167 10.29 -23.10 4.89
C THR A 167 8.82 -22.98 5.28
N LYS A 168 8.14 -21.91 4.84
CA LYS A 168 6.72 -21.67 5.10
C LYS A 168 5.78 -22.29 4.08
N GLY A 169 6.31 -22.96 3.04
CA GLY A 169 5.51 -23.53 1.96
C GLY A 169 4.84 -22.49 1.07
N VAL A 170 5.35 -21.25 1.07
CA VAL A 170 4.84 -20.17 0.21
C VAL A 170 5.44 -20.32 -1.18
N SER A 171 4.59 -20.29 -2.21
CA SER A 171 5.03 -20.21 -3.59
C SER A 171 5.50 -18.77 -3.87
N LEU A 172 6.81 -18.54 -3.90
CA LEU A 172 7.40 -17.25 -4.26
C LEU A 172 7.74 -17.24 -5.75
N LEU A 173 7.05 -16.39 -6.52
CA LEU A 173 7.21 -16.26 -7.96
C LEU A 173 7.99 -14.98 -8.29
N LEU A 174 9.06 -15.13 -9.06
CA LEU A 174 9.76 -14.03 -9.71
C LEU A 174 9.45 -14.02 -11.21
N PRO A 175 9.59 -12.86 -11.89
CA PRO A 175 9.51 -12.78 -13.34
C PRO A 175 10.50 -13.72 -14.03
N THR A 176 10.08 -14.33 -15.13
CA THR A 176 10.93 -15.21 -15.96
C THR A 176 11.54 -14.47 -17.15
N ASP A 177 10.90 -13.38 -17.54
CA ASP A 177 11.29 -12.46 -18.60
C ASP A 177 10.99 -11.01 -18.18
N VAL A 178 11.74 -10.07 -18.74
CA VAL A 178 11.66 -8.65 -18.41
C VAL A 178 11.75 -7.80 -19.66
N VAL A 179 11.10 -6.64 -19.63
CA VAL A 179 11.31 -5.58 -20.63
C VAL A 179 12.51 -4.77 -20.19
N VAL A 180 13.57 -4.79 -20.99
CA VAL A 180 14.80 -4.04 -20.76
C VAL A 180 14.88 -2.83 -21.68
N ALA A 181 15.58 -1.79 -21.23
CA ALA A 181 15.86 -0.59 -21.99
C ALA A 181 17.33 -0.16 -21.93
N ASP A 182 17.79 0.57 -22.94
CA ASP A 182 19.15 1.12 -23.01
C ASP A 182 19.36 2.40 -22.18
N LYS A 183 18.27 3.06 -21.77
CA LYS A 183 18.26 4.21 -20.88
C LYS A 183 16.95 4.32 -20.10
N PHE A 184 16.96 5.05 -18.98
CA PHE A 184 15.75 5.36 -18.20
C PHE A 184 15.00 6.55 -18.82
N SER A 185 14.19 6.29 -19.85
CA SER A 185 13.39 7.32 -20.52
C SER A 185 12.24 6.72 -21.32
N ALA A 186 11.16 7.48 -21.53
CA ALA A 186 10.03 7.08 -22.37
C ALA A 186 10.43 6.75 -23.82
N ASP A 187 11.45 7.43 -24.36
CA ASP A 187 11.95 7.27 -25.73
C ASP A 187 13.04 6.19 -25.88
N ALA A 188 13.37 5.45 -24.81
CA ALA A 188 14.43 4.43 -24.83
C ALA A 188 14.17 3.30 -25.84
N ASN A 189 15.23 2.70 -26.39
CA ASN A 189 15.07 1.45 -27.12
C ASN A 189 14.75 0.35 -26.12
N SER A 190 13.78 -0.52 -26.44
CA SER A 190 13.40 -1.62 -25.56
C SER A 190 13.34 -2.96 -26.28
N LYS A 191 13.51 -4.03 -25.50
CA LYS A 191 13.30 -5.41 -25.95
C LYS A 191 12.93 -6.30 -24.75
N VAL A 192 12.31 -7.43 -25.04
CA VAL A 192 12.07 -8.48 -24.05
C VAL A 192 13.27 -9.43 -24.03
N VAL A 193 13.72 -9.81 -22.84
CA VAL A 193 14.77 -10.81 -22.61
C VAL A 193 14.39 -11.71 -21.45
N SER A 194 14.99 -12.91 -21.39
CA SER A 194 14.90 -13.73 -20.18
C SER A 194 15.54 -13.00 -18.99
N ALA A 195 15.01 -13.21 -17.79
CA ALA A 195 15.54 -12.63 -16.56
C ALA A 195 17.01 -13.03 -16.28
N SER A 196 17.49 -14.14 -16.86
CA SER A 196 18.89 -14.60 -16.76
C SER A 196 19.81 -14.05 -17.85
N GLU A 197 19.27 -13.34 -18.85
CA GLU A 197 19.98 -12.89 -20.06
C GLU A 197 19.95 -11.37 -20.24
N ILE A 198 19.85 -10.60 -19.15
CA ILE A 198 19.85 -9.14 -19.19
C ILE A 198 21.22 -8.65 -19.72
N PRO A 199 21.27 -7.93 -20.86
CA PRO A 199 22.52 -7.45 -21.43
C PRO A 199 23.23 -6.42 -20.54
N ASP A 200 24.55 -6.35 -20.65
CA ASP A 200 25.33 -5.29 -20.03
C ASP A 200 24.85 -3.90 -20.51
N ALA A 201 24.88 -2.90 -19.63
CA ALA A 201 24.38 -1.54 -19.83
C ALA A 201 22.85 -1.38 -20.02
N TRP A 202 22.09 -2.46 -20.19
CA TRP A 202 20.63 -2.42 -20.24
C TRP A 202 20.03 -2.58 -18.83
N MET A 203 18.87 -1.98 -18.60
CA MET A 203 18.15 -2.05 -17.32
C MET A 203 16.74 -2.57 -17.53
N GLY A 204 16.28 -3.45 -16.64
CA GLY A 204 14.90 -3.92 -16.66
C GLY A 204 13.96 -2.88 -16.05
N LEU A 205 12.88 -2.57 -16.77
CA LEU A 205 11.93 -1.51 -16.42
C LEU A 205 10.47 -1.99 -16.34
N ASP A 206 10.17 -3.22 -16.75
CA ASP A 206 8.85 -3.85 -16.59
C ASP A 206 8.99 -5.38 -16.65
N ILE A 207 7.95 -6.10 -16.24
CA ILE A 207 7.84 -7.56 -16.43
C ILE A 207 7.49 -7.89 -17.88
N GLY A 208 8.02 -9.01 -18.38
CA GLY A 208 7.77 -9.44 -19.75
C GLY A 208 6.44 -10.18 -19.94
N PRO A 209 6.05 -10.45 -21.20
CA PRO A 209 4.81 -11.14 -21.55
C PRO A 209 4.68 -12.55 -20.95
N ASP A 210 5.76 -13.32 -20.83
CA ASP A 210 5.68 -14.67 -20.27
C ASP A 210 5.41 -14.63 -18.76
N THR A 211 6.01 -13.64 -18.07
CA THR A 211 5.73 -13.33 -16.68
C THR A 211 4.29 -12.88 -16.49
N ILE A 212 3.80 -11.96 -17.32
CA ILE A 212 2.40 -11.50 -17.26
C ILE A 212 1.45 -12.69 -17.34
N LYS A 213 1.70 -13.61 -18.28
CA LYS A 213 0.90 -14.81 -18.45
C LYS A 213 0.96 -15.72 -17.22
N SER A 214 2.16 -16.10 -16.78
CA SER A 214 2.35 -17.01 -15.64
C SER A 214 1.83 -16.43 -14.31
N PHE A 215 2.00 -15.13 -14.08
CA PHE A 215 1.41 -14.44 -12.94
C PHE A 215 -0.12 -14.47 -13.02
N GLY A 216 -0.69 -14.20 -14.19
CA GLY A 216 -2.12 -14.30 -14.43
C GLY A 216 -2.68 -15.70 -14.12
N GLU A 217 -2.02 -16.75 -14.61
CA GLU A 217 -2.41 -18.15 -14.37
C GLU A 217 -2.31 -18.53 -12.89
N ALA A 218 -1.27 -18.09 -12.19
CA ALA A 218 -1.12 -18.33 -10.74
C ALA A 218 -2.28 -17.71 -9.95
N LEU A 219 -2.71 -16.50 -10.34
CA LEU A 219 -3.78 -15.76 -9.67
C LEU A 219 -5.18 -16.35 -9.91
N ASP A 220 -5.40 -17.14 -10.97
CA ASP A 220 -6.73 -17.71 -11.30
C ASP A 220 -7.29 -18.64 -10.21
N SER A 221 -6.42 -19.25 -9.41
CA SER A 221 -6.81 -20.15 -8.32
C SER A 221 -7.12 -19.43 -6.99
N THR A 222 -6.87 -18.12 -6.90
CA THR A 222 -6.90 -17.38 -5.65
C THR A 222 -8.31 -16.96 -5.25
N GLN A 223 -8.52 -16.77 -3.94
CA GLN A 223 -9.77 -16.26 -3.37
C GLN A 223 -9.60 -14.87 -2.74
N THR A 224 -8.36 -14.52 -2.38
CA THR A 224 -7.97 -13.18 -1.93
C THR A 224 -6.68 -12.80 -2.62
N VAL A 225 -6.58 -11.57 -3.09
CA VAL A 225 -5.34 -11.00 -3.63
C VAL A 225 -5.12 -9.62 -3.05
N ILE A 226 -3.90 -9.36 -2.57
CA ILE A 226 -3.46 -8.01 -2.21
C ILE A 226 -2.34 -7.55 -3.15
N TRP A 227 -2.41 -6.31 -3.60
CA TRP A 227 -1.40 -5.73 -4.48
C TRP A 227 -0.82 -4.44 -3.90
N ASN A 228 0.51 -4.41 -3.75
CA ASN A 228 1.26 -3.25 -3.30
C ASN A 228 2.54 -3.04 -4.13
N GLY A 229 2.48 -2.09 -5.07
CA GLY A 229 3.62 -1.60 -5.85
C GLY A 229 3.55 -2.05 -7.31
N PRO A 230 3.86 -1.15 -8.27
CA PRO A 230 3.79 -1.45 -9.69
C PRO A 230 4.82 -2.50 -10.12
N MET A 231 4.57 -3.13 -11.27
CA MET A 231 5.44 -4.17 -11.84
C MET A 231 6.60 -3.58 -12.66
N GLY A 232 6.51 -2.31 -13.01
CA GLY A 232 7.47 -1.57 -13.84
C GLY A 232 7.34 -0.06 -13.67
N VAL A 233 8.05 0.69 -14.50
CA VAL A 233 8.04 2.17 -14.55
C VAL A 233 6.82 2.65 -15.34
N PHE A 234 5.64 2.48 -14.75
CA PHE A 234 4.34 2.69 -15.40
C PHE A 234 4.05 4.14 -15.82
N GLU A 235 4.86 5.09 -15.35
CA GLU A 235 4.87 6.48 -15.79
C GLU A 235 5.27 6.61 -17.27
N PHE A 236 6.04 5.65 -17.79
CA PHE A 236 6.37 5.55 -19.20
C PHE A 236 5.50 4.45 -19.84
N ASP A 237 4.67 4.81 -20.82
CA ASP A 237 3.71 3.87 -21.43
C ASP A 237 4.38 2.60 -22.00
N LYS A 238 5.64 2.70 -22.43
CA LYS A 238 6.47 1.57 -22.90
C LYS A 238 6.78 0.53 -21.81
N PHE A 239 6.70 0.91 -20.54
CA PHE A 239 7.02 0.08 -19.37
C PHE A 239 5.84 0.01 -18.38
N ALA A 240 4.63 0.27 -18.88
CA ALA A 240 3.40 0.17 -18.11
C ALA A 240 2.66 -1.16 -18.30
N ALA A 241 2.98 -1.92 -19.35
CA ALA A 241 2.22 -3.09 -19.80
C ALA A 241 2.03 -4.14 -18.70
N GLY A 242 3.09 -4.45 -17.93
CA GLY A 242 3.03 -5.39 -16.82
C GLY A 242 2.12 -4.91 -15.70
N THR A 243 2.27 -3.66 -15.29
CA THR A 243 1.42 -3.03 -14.26
C THR A 243 -0.05 -3.01 -14.69
N GLU A 244 -0.33 -2.62 -15.93
CA GLU A 244 -1.68 -2.62 -16.47
C GLU A 244 -2.28 -4.02 -16.58
N ALA A 245 -1.47 -5.02 -16.97
CA ALA A 245 -1.94 -6.39 -17.09
C ALA A 245 -2.34 -6.97 -15.74
N ILE A 246 -1.56 -6.70 -14.68
CA ILE A 246 -1.94 -7.07 -13.31
C ILE A 246 -3.22 -6.34 -12.90
N ALA A 247 -3.34 -5.03 -13.14
CA ALA A 247 -4.58 -4.31 -12.83
C ALA A 247 -5.81 -4.90 -13.56
N LYS A 248 -5.68 -5.20 -14.86
CA LYS A 248 -6.73 -5.84 -15.66
C LYS A 248 -7.09 -7.23 -15.12
N LYS A 249 -6.08 -8.03 -14.74
CA LYS A 249 -6.30 -9.37 -14.17
C LYS A 249 -7.02 -9.31 -12.83
N LEU A 250 -6.63 -8.41 -11.94
CA LEU A 250 -7.29 -8.24 -10.65
C LEU A 250 -8.75 -7.82 -10.84
N ALA A 251 -9.01 -6.83 -11.68
CA ALA A 251 -10.39 -6.41 -11.99
C ALA A 251 -11.25 -7.56 -12.56
N GLU A 252 -10.67 -8.43 -13.41
CA GLU A 252 -11.34 -9.64 -13.89
C GLU A 252 -11.69 -10.58 -12.72
N LEU A 253 -10.74 -10.86 -11.83
CA LEU A 253 -10.94 -11.73 -10.68
C LEU A 253 -11.98 -11.17 -9.70
N SER A 254 -12.01 -9.86 -9.49
CA SER A 254 -13.04 -9.20 -8.67
C SER A 254 -14.44 -9.47 -9.19
N THR A 255 -14.65 -9.44 -10.51
CA THR A 255 -15.96 -9.76 -11.11
C THR A 255 -16.36 -11.23 -10.94
N LYS A 256 -15.39 -12.11 -10.66
CA LYS A 256 -15.61 -13.53 -10.34
C LYS A 256 -15.79 -13.79 -8.83
N GLY A 257 -15.81 -12.73 -8.01
CA GLY A 257 -16.01 -12.83 -6.56
C GLY A 257 -14.74 -13.03 -5.73
N VAL A 258 -13.55 -12.91 -6.34
CA VAL A 258 -12.27 -12.90 -5.62
C VAL A 258 -12.12 -11.54 -4.92
N THR A 259 -11.72 -11.55 -3.66
CA THR A 259 -11.44 -10.30 -2.94
C THR A 259 -10.12 -9.72 -3.42
N THR A 260 -10.14 -8.55 -4.07
CA THR A 260 -8.93 -7.86 -4.56
C THR A 260 -8.72 -6.54 -3.83
N ILE A 261 -7.61 -6.41 -3.14
CA ILE A 261 -7.27 -5.23 -2.34
C ILE A 261 -6.05 -4.55 -2.97
N ILE A 262 -6.20 -3.27 -3.31
CA ILE A 262 -5.13 -2.45 -3.86
C ILE A 262 -4.63 -1.51 -2.77
N GLY A 263 -3.33 -1.55 -2.48
CA GLY A 263 -2.69 -0.68 -1.49
C GLY A 263 -1.45 0.02 -2.03
N GLY A 264 -1.12 1.16 -1.42
CA GLY A 264 0.01 2.00 -1.81
C GLY A 264 -0.33 2.95 -2.97
N GLY A 265 0.09 4.21 -2.84
CA GLY A 265 -0.30 5.29 -3.75
C GLY A 265 -0.03 4.99 -5.22
N ASP A 266 1.13 4.41 -5.55
CA ASP A 266 1.50 4.10 -6.93
C ASP A 266 0.59 3.03 -7.56
N SER A 267 0.23 1.99 -6.79
CA SER A 267 -0.70 0.94 -7.28
C SER A 267 -2.09 1.53 -7.53
N VAL A 268 -2.56 2.40 -6.62
CA VAL A 268 -3.86 3.07 -6.76
C VAL A 268 -3.86 3.96 -8.01
N ALA A 269 -2.83 4.79 -8.17
CA ALA A 269 -2.67 5.64 -9.36
C ALA A 269 -2.62 4.82 -10.66
N ALA A 270 -1.94 3.66 -10.65
CA ALA A 270 -1.89 2.78 -11.80
C ALA A 270 -3.27 2.20 -12.17
N VAL A 271 -4.07 1.79 -11.18
CA VAL A 271 -5.45 1.29 -11.39
C VAL A 271 -6.39 2.39 -11.88
N GLU A 272 -6.25 3.60 -11.35
CA GLU A 272 -7.01 4.77 -11.79
C GLU A 272 -6.67 5.17 -13.23
N LYS A 273 -5.38 5.17 -13.60
CA LYS A 273 -4.91 5.48 -14.97
C LYS A 273 -5.59 4.60 -16.02
N VAL A 274 -5.87 3.33 -15.69
CA VAL A 274 -6.53 2.38 -16.60
C VAL A 274 -8.05 2.31 -16.43
N GLY A 275 -8.65 3.13 -15.56
CA GLY A 275 -10.10 3.21 -15.36
C GLY A 275 -10.72 1.95 -14.75
N LEU A 276 -9.97 1.21 -13.93
CA LEU A 276 -10.42 -0.04 -13.31
C LEU A 276 -10.75 0.09 -11.82
N ALA A 277 -10.71 1.31 -11.27
CA ALA A 277 -10.86 1.54 -9.84
C ALA A 277 -12.15 0.94 -9.26
N GLU A 278 -13.28 1.22 -9.91
CA GLU A 278 -14.62 0.73 -9.54
C GLU A 278 -14.80 -0.79 -9.67
N LYS A 279 -13.87 -1.49 -10.33
CA LYS A 279 -13.94 -2.96 -10.47
C LYS A 279 -13.25 -3.68 -9.33
N MET A 280 -12.38 -3.00 -8.58
CA MET A 280 -11.66 -3.62 -7.46
C MET A 280 -12.58 -3.77 -6.26
N SER A 281 -12.41 -4.84 -5.47
CA SER A 281 -13.17 -4.99 -4.21
C SER A 281 -12.87 -3.86 -3.23
N HIS A 282 -11.59 -3.48 -3.09
CA HIS A 282 -11.18 -2.36 -2.26
C HIS A 282 -9.92 -1.67 -2.79
N ILE A 283 -9.94 -0.34 -2.76
CA ILE A 283 -8.79 0.52 -3.03
C ILE A 283 -8.52 1.30 -1.75
N SER A 284 -7.38 1.01 -1.13
CA SER A 284 -7.04 1.63 0.13
C SER A 284 -6.51 3.04 -0.11
N THR A 285 -7.14 3.99 0.57
CA THR A 285 -6.75 5.41 0.65
C THR A 285 -5.72 5.66 1.74
N GLY A 286 -5.33 4.62 2.48
CA GLY A 286 -4.46 4.75 3.66
C GLY A 286 -2.98 5.02 3.38
N GLY A 287 -2.51 4.83 2.14
CA GLY A 287 -1.11 5.04 1.78
C GLY A 287 -0.15 4.28 2.71
N GLY A 288 0.62 5.02 3.52
CA GLY A 288 1.52 4.45 4.52
C GLY A 288 0.80 3.69 5.65
N ALA A 289 -0.42 4.11 6.04
CA ALA A 289 -1.19 3.41 7.08
C ALA A 289 -1.56 1.99 6.66
N SER A 290 -1.97 1.80 5.41
CA SER A 290 -2.25 0.48 4.86
C SER A 290 -0.99 -0.38 4.88
N LEU A 291 0.17 0.19 4.51
CA LEU A 291 1.43 -0.52 4.51
C LEU A 291 1.82 -0.99 5.92
N GLU A 292 1.77 -0.11 6.91
CA GLU A 292 2.09 -0.45 8.30
C GLU A 292 1.13 -1.51 8.86
N LEU A 293 -0.15 -1.45 8.50
CA LEU A 293 -1.10 -2.49 8.88
C LEU A 293 -0.77 -3.84 8.23
N LEU A 294 -0.34 -3.85 6.97
CA LEU A 294 0.11 -5.06 6.28
C LEU A 294 1.41 -5.62 6.86
N GLU A 295 2.29 -4.75 7.38
CA GLU A 295 3.46 -5.15 8.18
C GLU A 295 3.04 -5.80 9.50
N GLY A 296 1.78 -5.65 9.93
CA GLY A 296 1.25 -6.17 11.19
C GLY A 296 1.42 -5.22 12.35
N LYS A 297 1.69 -3.94 12.09
CA LYS A 297 1.78 -2.92 13.14
C LYS A 297 0.39 -2.52 13.61
N MET A 298 0.30 -2.18 14.89
CA MET A 298 -0.89 -1.56 15.45
C MET A 298 -0.88 -0.06 15.13
N LEU A 299 -1.95 0.46 14.56
CA LEU A 299 -2.06 1.87 14.20
C LEU A 299 -2.57 2.68 15.42
N PRO A 300 -1.83 3.70 15.91
CA PRO A 300 -2.22 4.45 17.10
C PRO A 300 -3.63 5.05 17.05
N GLY A 301 -4.01 5.63 15.90
CA GLY A 301 -5.34 6.22 15.70
C GLY A 301 -6.48 5.22 15.59
N VAL A 302 -6.18 3.94 15.34
CA VAL A 302 -7.16 2.83 15.38
C VAL A 302 -7.28 2.31 16.81
N LEU A 303 -6.15 2.11 17.51
CA LEU A 303 -6.11 1.72 18.92
C LEU A 303 -6.80 2.72 19.86
N ALA A 304 -6.88 3.99 19.45
CA ALA A 304 -7.54 5.04 20.21
C ALA A 304 -9.08 4.93 20.20
N LEU A 305 -9.64 4.17 19.25
CA LEU A 305 -11.08 3.99 19.09
C LEU A 305 -11.61 2.99 20.12
N ASN A 306 -12.87 3.14 20.48
CA ASN A 306 -13.56 2.21 21.34
C ASN A 306 -13.82 0.89 20.61
N ASP A 307 -13.70 -0.22 21.33
CA ASP A 307 -14.13 -1.54 20.85
C ASP A 307 -15.63 -1.54 20.58
N ALA A 308 -16.03 -2.31 19.56
CA ALA A 308 -17.43 -2.53 19.18
C ALA A 308 -18.12 -3.55 20.08
#